data_AF-A0A7R9A5G8-F1
#
_entry.id   AF-A0A7R9A5G8-F1
#
_cell.length_a   1.000
_cell.length_b   1.000
_cell.length_c   1.000
_cell.angle_alpha   90.00
_cell.angle_beta   90.00
_cell.angle_gamma   90.00
#
_symmetry.space_group_name_H-M   'P 1'
#
loop_
_entity.id
_entity.type
_entity.pdbx_description
1 polymer ?
#
loop_
_entity_poly.entity_id
_entity_poly.type
_entity_poly.pdbx_seq_one_letter_code
_entity_poly.pdbx_strand_id
1 'polypeptide(L)'
;MYSRLYLQVLSVSFLSKRKIYKKNRMSGESPKLEDLPKVDPSLKSELTTFESSQLKHAETQEKVVLPTQEDITQEKTHDAVLKGVEEFDRHQLKHQVPQEKNPLPDKDVIEQERGQVKLMEGIEGFDPAQLKHAETQEKNPLPTKEDIEQEKKA
;
A
#
# COMPACT_ATOMS: atom_id res chain seq x y z
N MET A 1 -13.43 -5.85 -38.85
CA MET A 1 -14.15 -7.15 -38.83
C MET A 1 -14.96 -7.40 -37.55
N TYR A 2 -14.76 -6.65 -36.45
CA TYR A 2 -15.43 -6.91 -35.15
C TYR A 2 -16.92 -6.53 -35.04
N SER A 3 -17.43 -5.65 -35.91
CA SER A 3 -18.81 -5.14 -35.80
C SER A 3 -19.89 -6.18 -36.16
N ARG A 4 -19.65 -7.00 -37.21
CA ARG A 4 -20.65 -7.95 -37.70
C ARG A 4 -20.87 -9.13 -36.73
N LEU A 5 -19.81 -9.57 -36.05
CA LEU A 5 -19.88 -10.61 -35.02
C LEU A 5 -20.68 -10.13 -33.80
N TYR A 6 -20.48 -8.89 -33.37
CA TYR A 6 -21.16 -8.32 -32.21
C TYR A 6 -22.68 -8.18 -32.42
N LEU A 7 -23.09 -7.74 -33.62
CA LEU A 7 -24.50 -7.65 -34.01
C LEU A 7 -25.19 -9.02 -34.11
N GLN A 8 -24.46 -10.06 -34.54
CA GLN A 8 -25.01 -11.41 -34.66
C GLN A 8 -25.19 -12.08 -33.28
N VAL A 9 -24.27 -11.86 -32.35
CA VAL A 9 -24.40 -12.32 -30.95
C VAL A 9 -25.56 -11.60 -30.26
N LEU A 10 -25.67 -10.28 -30.42
CA LEU A 10 -26.78 -9.52 -29.84
C LEU A 10 -28.14 -9.95 -30.39
N SER A 11 -28.27 -10.24 -31.69
CA SER A 11 -29.56 -10.66 -32.25
C SER A 11 -29.99 -12.04 -31.76
N VAL A 12 -29.07 -13.01 -31.67
CA VAL A 12 -29.36 -14.36 -31.15
C VAL A 12 -29.68 -14.31 -29.65
N SER A 13 -28.93 -13.54 -28.85
CA SER A 13 -29.23 -13.33 -27.44
C SER A 13 -30.58 -12.62 -27.24
N PHE A 14 -30.93 -11.67 -28.11
CA PHE A 14 -32.22 -10.96 -28.05
C PHE A 14 -33.39 -11.86 -28.43
N LEU A 15 -33.26 -12.71 -29.45
CA LEU A 15 -34.30 -13.69 -29.82
C LEU A 15 -34.47 -14.78 -28.75
N SER A 16 -33.39 -15.23 -28.12
CA SER A 16 -33.43 -16.19 -27.01
C SER A 16 -34.11 -15.58 -25.77
N LYS A 17 -33.73 -14.36 -25.39
CA LYS A 17 -34.43 -13.59 -24.35
C LYS A 17 -35.91 -13.39 -24.71
N ARG A 18 -36.24 -13.02 -25.95
CA ARG A 18 -37.63 -12.80 -26.38
C ARG A 18 -38.49 -14.09 -26.33
N LYS A 19 -37.92 -15.27 -26.56
CA LYS A 19 -38.61 -16.57 -26.34
C LYS A 19 -38.80 -16.87 -24.85
N ILE A 20 -37.81 -16.56 -23.99
CA ILE A 20 -37.89 -16.73 -22.54
C ILE A 20 -38.94 -15.77 -21.93
N TYR A 21 -38.94 -14.51 -22.33
CA TYR A 21 -39.91 -13.51 -21.86
C TYR A 21 -41.33 -13.77 -22.36
N LYS A 22 -41.52 -14.45 -23.50
CA LYS A 22 -42.87 -14.85 -23.96
C LYS A 22 -43.40 -16.09 -23.23
N LYS A 23 -42.53 -16.99 -22.74
CA LYS A 23 -42.91 -18.16 -21.93
C LYS A 23 -43.24 -17.79 -20.47
N ASN A 24 -42.72 -16.66 -19.97
CA ASN A 24 -42.98 -16.13 -18.64
C ASN A 24 -43.88 -14.88 -18.62
N ARG A 25 -44.68 -14.66 -19.69
CA ARG A 25 -45.77 -13.66 -19.66
C ARG A 25 -46.87 -14.22 -18.77
N MET A 26 -46.69 -14.06 -17.46
CA MET A 26 -47.75 -14.14 -16.46
C MET A 26 -48.88 -13.24 -16.99
N SER A 27 -50.01 -13.87 -17.30
CA SER A 27 -51.26 -13.17 -17.56
C SER A 27 -51.48 -12.19 -16.42
N GLY A 28 -51.49 -10.90 -16.73
CA GLY A 28 -51.92 -9.86 -15.81
C GLY A 28 -53.43 -9.91 -15.59
N GLU A 29 -53.97 -11.10 -15.29
CA GLU A 29 -55.26 -11.22 -14.63
C GLU A 29 -54.94 -11.21 -13.14
N SER A 30 -55.55 -10.27 -12.40
CA SER A 30 -55.57 -10.34 -10.95
C SER A 30 -56.06 -11.73 -10.54
N PRO A 31 -55.37 -12.43 -9.61
CA PRO A 31 -55.79 -13.76 -9.20
C PRO A 31 -57.26 -13.73 -8.80
N LYS A 32 -58.05 -14.65 -9.37
CA LYS A 32 -59.47 -14.77 -9.02
C LYS A 32 -59.58 -15.19 -7.56
N LEU A 33 -60.69 -14.86 -6.91
CA LEU A 33 -60.89 -15.09 -5.47
C LEU A 33 -60.65 -16.56 -5.06
N GLU A 34 -60.80 -17.47 -6.02
CA GLU A 34 -60.76 -18.92 -5.90
C GLU A 34 -59.32 -19.48 -5.91
N ASP A 35 -58.38 -18.74 -6.51
CA ASP A 35 -56.98 -19.13 -6.68
C ASP A 35 -56.06 -18.58 -5.58
N LEU A 36 -56.60 -17.78 -4.66
CA LEU A 36 -55.87 -17.27 -3.50
C LEU A 36 -55.78 -18.34 -2.40
N PRO A 37 -54.65 -18.46 -1.70
CA PRO A 37 -54.53 -19.38 -0.58
C PRO A 37 -55.60 -19.06 0.47
N LYS A 38 -56.38 -20.08 0.85
CA LYS A 38 -57.43 -19.92 1.88
C LYS A 38 -56.76 -19.64 3.21
N VAL A 39 -57.02 -18.46 3.76
CA VAL A 39 -56.57 -18.08 5.10
C VAL A 39 -57.19 -19.04 6.11
N ASP A 40 -56.37 -19.54 7.03
CA ASP A 40 -56.77 -20.45 8.09
C ASP A 40 -57.96 -19.87 8.90
N PRO A 41 -58.99 -20.68 9.23
CA PRO A 41 -60.16 -20.21 9.97
C PRO A 41 -59.82 -19.58 11.32
N SER A 42 -58.77 -20.06 12.01
CA SER A 42 -58.32 -19.52 13.30
C SER A 42 -57.83 -18.09 13.14
N LEU A 43 -57.00 -17.84 12.11
CA LEU A 43 -56.48 -16.51 11.85
C LEU A 43 -57.59 -15.52 11.46
N LYS A 44 -58.59 -15.98 10.69
CA LYS A 44 -59.77 -15.14 10.38
C LYS A 44 -60.52 -14.73 11.64
N SER A 45 -60.73 -15.64 12.60
CA SER A 45 -61.42 -15.31 13.85
C SER A 45 -60.63 -14.37 14.76
N GLU A 46 -59.30 -14.51 14.79
CA GLU A 46 -58.42 -13.62 15.55
C GLU A 46 -58.44 -12.20 14.97
N LEU A 47 -58.45 -12.06 13.63
CA LEU A 47 -58.52 -10.77 12.95
C LEU A 47 -59.87 -10.07 13.14
N THR A 48 -60.99 -10.80 13.18
CA THR A 48 -62.32 -10.23 13.43
C THR A 48 -62.52 -9.80 14.87
N THR A 49 -61.78 -10.42 15.81
CA THR A 49 -61.83 -10.13 17.25
C THR A 49 -60.66 -9.22 17.67
N PHE A 50 -59.86 -8.74 16.72
CA PHE A 50 -58.68 -7.94 17.00
C PHE A 50 -59.08 -6.57 17.56
N GLU A 51 -58.87 -6.40 18.86
CA GLU A 51 -59.09 -5.13 19.55
C GLU A 51 -57.85 -4.26 19.50
N SER A 52 -57.81 -3.33 18.55
CA SER A 52 -56.73 -2.34 18.43
C SER A 52 -56.51 -1.49 19.69
N SER A 53 -57.53 -1.38 20.55
CA SER A 53 -57.46 -0.71 21.86
C SER A 53 -56.60 -1.46 22.88
N GLN A 54 -56.34 -2.75 22.69
CA GLN A 54 -55.48 -3.56 23.56
C GLN A 54 -53.99 -3.46 23.18
N LEU A 55 -53.67 -2.81 22.06
CA LEU A 55 -52.29 -2.55 21.70
C LEU A 55 -51.66 -1.62 22.74
N LYS A 56 -50.46 -1.97 23.21
CA LYS A 56 -49.69 -1.11 24.09
C LYS A 56 -49.42 0.21 23.37
N HIS A 57 -49.68 1.33 24.05
CA HIS A 57 -49.31 2.64 23.53
C HIS A 57 -47.79 2.68 23.33
N ALA A 58 -47.36 2.90 22.10
CA ALA A 58 -45.97 3.16 21.77
C ALA A 58 -45.81 4.67 21.59
N GLU A 59 -45.26 5.32 22.62
CA GLU A 59 -44.94 6.73 22.55
C GLU A 59 -43.75 6.92 21.59
N THR A 60 -43.98 7.65 20.49
CA THR A 60 -42.94 7.98 19.52
C THR A 60 -42.37 9.35 19.86
N GLN A 61 -41.08 9.40 20.18
CA GLN A 61 -40.39 10.68 20.40
C GLN A 61 -39.66 11.09 19.12
N GLU A 62 -40.08 12.23 18.55
CA GLU A 62 -39.33 12.90 17.50
C GLU A 62 -38.10 13.56 18.12
N LYS A 63 -36.90 13.04 17.83
CA LYS A 63 -35.65 13.51 18.43
C LYS A 63 -35.17 14.79 17.73
N VAL A 64 -35.89 15.91 17.90
CA VAL A 64 -35.45 17.24 17.44
C VAL A 64 -34.50 17.84 18.49
N VAL A 65 -33.28 17.33 18.55
CA VAL A 65 -32.23 17.92 19.40
C VAL A 65 -31.58 19.03 18.61
N LEU A 66 -31.68 20.25 19.13
CA LEU A 66 -30.93 21.39 18.59
C LEU A 66 -29.43 21.13 18.76
N PRO A 67 -28.59 21.59 17.81
CA PRO A 67 -27.14 21.54 17.98
C PRO A 67 -26.75 22.11 19.35
N THR A 68 -25.89 21.39 20.05
CA THR A 68 -25.37 21.83 21.33
C THR A 68 -24.40 23.00 21.11
N GLN A 69 -24.11 23.74 22.19
CA GLN A 69 -23.11 24.81 22.11
C GLN A 69 -21.72 24.26 21.73
N GLU A 70 -21.42 23.02 22.11
CA GLU A 70 -20.20 22.33 21.71
C GLU A 70 -20.16 22.11 20.18
N ASP A 71 -21.24 21.59 19.59
CA ASP A 71 -21.34 21.36 18.14
C ASP A 71 -21.07 22.65 17.35
N ILE A 72 -21.65 23.77 17.79
CA ILE A 72 -21.47 25.08 17.15
C ILE A 72 -20.02 25.57 17.29
N THR A 73 -19.39 25.36 18.44
CA THR A 73 -17.99 25.77 18.65
C THR A 73 -17.03 24.95 17.81
N GLN A 74 -17.28 23.65 17.67
CA GLN A 74 -16.48 22.76 16.83
C GLN A 74 -16.60 23.15 15.35
N GLU A 75 -17.83 23.38 14.87
CA GLU A 75 -18.08 23.83 13.49
C GLU A 75 -17.37 25.16 13.19
N LYS A 76 -17.49 26.16 14.07
CA LYS A 76 -16.79 27.44 13.91
C LYS A 76 -15.27 27.29 13.88
N THR A 77 -14.73 26.37 14.68
CA THR A 77 -13.28 26.12 14.71
C THR A 77 -12.83 25.49 13.40
N HIS A 78 -13.59 24.52 12.88
CA HIS A 78 -13.31 23.90 11.59
C HIS A 78 -13.39 24.92 10.44
N ASP A 79 -14.43 25.74 10.41
CA ASP A 79 -14.61 26.81 9.42
C ASP A 79 -13.47 27.83 9.45
N ALA A 80 -13.00 28.20 10.64
CA ALA A 80 -11.87 29.11 10.79
C ALA A 80 -10.57 28.53 10.21
N VAL A 81 -10.32 27.23 10.40
CA VAL A 81 -9.18 26.53 9.81
C VAL A 81 -9.28 26.50 8.28
N LEU A 82 -10.46 26.15 7.74
CA LEU A 82 -10.66 26.12 6.30
C LEU A 82 -10.44 27.49 5.66
N LYS A 83 -11.05 28.54 6.20
CA LYS A 83 -10.84 29.92 5.72
C LYS A 83 -9.39 30.34 5.81
N GLY A 84 -8.71 30.02 6.91
CA GLY A 84 -7.29 30.31 7.07
C GLY A 84 -6.41 29.66 6.01
N VAL A 85 -6.77 28.47 5.52
CA VAL A 85 -6.07 27.78 4.42
C VAL A 85 -6.45 28.36 3.06
N GLU A 86 -7.73 28.66 2.83
CA GLU A 86 -8.22 29.25 1.58
C GLU A 86 -7.63 30.64 1.31
N GLU A 87 -7.53 31.47 2.36
CA GLU A 87 -7.00 32.84 2.30
C GLU A 87 -5.48 32.90 2.50
N PHE A 88 -4.81 31.75 2.68
CA PHE A 88 -3.38 31.72 2.98
C PHE A 88 -2.54 32.27 1.83
N ASP A 89 -1.89 33.41 2.08
CA ASP A 89 -0.96 34.01 1.13
C ASP A 89 0.43 33.36 1.23
N ARG A 90 0.78 32.57 0.22
CA ARG A 90 2.08 31.92 0.08
C ARG A 90 3.25 32.92 0.09
N HIS A 91 3.05 34.17 -0.32
CA HIS A 91 4.10 35.19 -0.34
C HIS A 91 4.56 35.61 1.06
N GLN A 92 3.78 35.29 2.10
CA GLN A 92 4.15 35.51 3.50
C GLN A 92 5.10 34.42 4.04
N LEU A 93 5.30 33.31 3.31
CA LEU A 93 6.28 32.31 3.68
C LEU A 93 7.70 32.87 3.54
N LYS A 94 8.48 32.76 4.62
CA LYS A 94 9.91 33.11 4.58
C LYS A 94 10.63 32.17 3.60
N HIS A 95 11.44 32.75 2.72
CA HIS A 95 12.27 31.96 1.81
C HIS A 95 13.30 31.15 2.61
N GLN A 96 13.32 29.85 2.39
CA GLN A 96 14.31 28.92 2.95
C GLN A 96 14.95 28.18 1.78
N VAL A 97 16.28 28.23 1.68
CA VAL A 97 17.02 27.40 0.73
C VAL A 97 17.05 25.97 1.26
N PRO A 98 16.45 24.97 0.57
CA PRO A 98 16.52 23.59 0.99
C PRO A 98 17.98 23.11 0.97
N GLN A 99 18.45 22.57 2.09
CA GLN A 99 19.78 21.96 2.19
C GLN A 99 19.66 20.48 1.79
N GLU A 100 20.02 20.16 0.55
CA GLU A 100 20.14 18.79 0.09
C GLU A 100 21.34 18.12 0.79
N LYS A 101 21.05 17.21 1.72
CA LYS A 101 22.07 16.52 2.54
C LYS A 101 22.86 15.44 1.78
N ASN A 102 22.63 15.28 0.47
CA ASN A 102 23.31 14.30 -0.37
C ASN A 102 23.97 14.96 -1.58
N PRO A 103 24.86 15.96 -1.40
CA PRO A 103 25.65 16.46 -2.51
C PRO A 103 26.48 15.31 -3.09
N LEU A 104 26.67 15.33 -4.41
CA LEU A 104 27.60 14.40 -5.06
C LEU A 104 28.98 14.54 -4.39
N PRO A 105 29.73 13.44 -4.22
CA PRO A 105 31.08 13.51 -3.67
C PRO A 105 31.94 14.46 -4.51
N ASP A 106 32.74 15.28 -3.83
CA ASP A 106 33.66 16.21 -4.49
C ASP A 106 34.74 15.45 -5.29
N LYS A 107 35.34 16.13 -6.27
CA LYS A 107 36.38 15.54 -7.14
C LYS A 107 37.53 14.94 -6.34
N ASP A 108 37.92 15.58 -5.25
CA ASP A 108 39.01 15.12 -4.39
C ASP A 108 38.69 13.77 -3.73
N VAL A 109 37.43 13.58 -3.30
CA VAL A 109 36.96 12.32 -2.70
C VAL A 109 36.99 11.19 -3.74
N ILE A 110 36.58 11.48 -4.97
CA ILE A 110 36.58 10.53 -6.08
C ILE A 110 38.02 10.15 -6.46
N GLU A 111 38.93 11.11 -6.51
CA GLU A 111 40.34 10.85 -6.83
C GLU A 111 41.03 10.02 -5.74
N GLN A 112 40.74 10.30 -4.47
CA GLN A 112 41.24 9.52 -3.33
C GLN A 112 40.75 8.07 -3.39
N GLU A 113 39.44 7.85 -3.58
CA GLU A 113 38.86 6.51 -3.70
C GLU A 113 39.49 5.76 -4.88
N ARG A 114 39.64 6.43 -6.03
CA ARG A 114 40.29 5.85 -7.21
C ARG A 114 41.74 5.45 -6.95
N GLY A 115 42.47 6.22 -6.15
CA GLY A 115 43.83 5.89 -5.71
C GLY A 115 43.85 4.63 -4.86
N GLN A 116 42.92 4.50 -3.90
CA GLN A 116 42.80 3.34 -3.04
C GLN A 116 42.45 2.07 -3.81
N VAL A 117 41.48 2.15 -4.74
CA VAL A 117 41.09 1.02 -5.60
C VAL A 117 42.28 0.53 -6.42
N LYS A 118 43.03 1.44 -7.07
CA LYS A 118 44.23 1.07 -7.83
C LYS A 118 45.30 0.39 -6.98
N LEU A 119 45.47 0.84 -5.74
CA LEU A 119 46.42 0.21 -4.81
C LEU A 119 45.98 -1.22 -4.47
N MET A 120 44.69 -1.42 -4.18
CA MET A 120 44.14 -2.74 -3.89
C MET A 120 44.30 -3.68 -5.09
N GLU A 121 43.93 -3.24 -6.29
CA GLU A 121 44.10 -4.00 -7.53
C GLU A 121 45.58 -4.39 -7.78
N GLY A 122 46.51 -3.46 -7.51
CA GLY A 122 47.95 -3.74 -7.65
C GLY A 122 48.48 -4.76 -6.65
N ILE A 123 47.92 -4.81 -5.44
CA ILE A 123 48.27 -5.81 -4.42
C ILE A 123 47.66 -7.16 -4.75
N GLU A 124 46.38 -7.20 -5.14
CA GLU A 124 45.69 -8.43 -5.54
C GLU A 124 46.34 -9.09 -6.77
N GLY A 125 46.78 -8.27 -7.73
CA GLY A 125 47.49 -8.71 -8.93
C GLY A 125 49.00 -8.88 -8.76
N PHE A 126 49.55 -8.79 -7.55
CA PHE A 126 50.99 -8.84 -7.33
C PHE A 126 51.54 -10.25 -7.62
N ASP A 127 52.43 -10.34 -8.61
CA ASP A 127 53.13 -11.58 -8.98
C ASP A 127 54.51 -11.64 -8.30
N PRO A 128 54.70 -12.50 -7.29
CA PRO A 128 55.98 -12.63 -6.60
C PRO A 128 57.09 -13.18 -7.51
N ALA A 129 56.77 -13.83 -8.63
CA ALA A 129 57.77 -14.32 -9.58
C ALA A 129 58.48 -13.18 -10.34
N GLN A 130 57.89 -11.98 -10.36
CA GLN A 130 58.50 -10.79 -10.97
C GLN A 130 59.49 -10.08 -10.04
N LEU A 131 59.63 -10.53 -8.79
CA LEU A 131 60.66 -10.00 -7.89
C LEU A 131 62.05 -10.39 -8.38
N LYS A 132 62.95 -9.40 -8.43
CA LYS A 132 64.37 -9.65 -8.72
C LYS A 132 64.99 -10.45 -7.56
N HIS A 133 65.84 -11.41 -7.89
CA HIS A 133 66.61 -12.14 -6.88
C HIS A 133 67.49 -11.16 -6.09
N ALA A 134 67.44 -11.28 -4.77
CA ALA A 134 68.28 -10.53 -3.84
C ALA A 134 69.00 -11.52 -2.92
N GLU A 135 70.33 -11.47 -2.91
CA GLU A 135 71.15 -12.24 -1.99
C GLU A 135 71.24 -11.51 -0.66
N THR A 136 70.64 -12.06 0.39
CA THR A 136 70.66 -11.49 1.74
C THR A 136 71.83 -12.05 2.53
N GLN A 137 72.76 -11.19 2.97
CA GLN A 137 73.80 -11.59 3.92
C GLN A 137 73.30 -11.42 5.37
N GLU A 138 73.14 -12.55 6.07
CA GLU A 138 72.88 -12.57 7.50
C GLU A 138 74.18 -12.23 8.25
N LYS A 139 74.18 -11.15 9.04
CA LYS A 139 75.41 -10.63 9.68
C LYS A 139 75.90 -11.46 10.87
N ASN A 140 75.05 -12.35 11.41
CA ASN A 140 75.38 -13.20 12.55
C ASN A 140 75.10 -14.67 12.22
N PRO A 141 75.78 -15.26 11.21
CA PRO A 141 75.66 -16.69 10.99
C PRO A 141 76.08 -17.41 12.27
N LEU A 142 75.34 -18.45 12.64
CA LEU A 142 75.73 -19.30 13.77
C LEU A 142 77.15 -19.83 13.53
N PRO A 143 78.00 -19.92 14.56
CA PRO A 143 79.32 -20.53 14.43
C PRO A 143 79.20 -21.90 13.75
N THR A 144 80.06 -22.17 12.78
CA THR A 144 80.08 -23.47 12.11
C THR A 144 80.56 -24.55 13.08
N LYS A 145 80.28 -25.83 12.78
CA LYS A 145 80.71 -26.92 13.67
C LYS A 145 82.24 -26.96 13.79
N GLU A 146 82.92 -26.57 12.73
CA GLU A 146 84.36 -26.44 12.63
C GLU A 146 84.90 -25.36 13.57
N ASP A 147 84.24 -24.19 13.61
CA ASP A 147 84.60 -23.09 14.53
C ASP A 147 84.48 -23.54 16.01
N ILE A 148 83.39 -24.27 16.32
CA ILE A 148 83.13 -24.80 17.66
C ILE A 148 84.17 -25.88 18.05
N GLU A 149 84.58 -26.73 17.11
CA GLU A 149 85.57 -27.78 17.35
C GLU A 149 86.98 -27.23 17.52
N GLN A 150 87.32 -26.13 16.85
CA GLN A 150 88.61 -25.45 17.02
C GLN A 150 88.72 -24.78 18.39
N GLU A 151 87.65 -24.12 18.86
CA GLU A 151 87.63 -23.50 20.19
C GLU A 151 87.71 -24.53 21.32
N LYS A 152 87.13 -25.72 21.14
CA LYS A 152 87.23 -26.83 22.12
C LYS A 152 88.62 -27.46 22.22
N LYS A 153 89.51 -27.21 21.27
CA LYS A 153 90.88 -27.77 21.22
C LYS A 153 91.95 -26.78 21.73
N ALA A 154 91.58 -25.52 21.94
CA ALA A 154 92.43 -24.51 22.58
C ALA A 154 92.28 -24.55 24.11
#